data_AF-A0A6V8MYE0-F1
#
_entry.id   AF-A0A6V8MYE0-F1
#
_cell.length_a   1.000
_cell.length_b   1.000
_cell.length_c   1.000
_cell.angle_alpha   90.00
_cell.angle_beta   90.00
_cell.angle_gamma   90.00
#
_symmetry.space_group_name_H-M   'P 1'
#
loop_
_entity.id
_entity.type
_entity.pdbx_description
1 polymer ?
#
loop_
_entity_poly.entity_id
_entity_poly.type
_entity_poly.pdbx_seq_one_letter_code
_entity_poly.pdbx_strand_id
1 'polypeptide(L)'
;MIAYLKIAGILIAALLLQMTLLPRYLLDPFQPNLIIILVVYLGLKLPHRFAGVAVFALGLLQDSFSGIYLGLHAFSYLCIYTLLSELADRLYTDNRALFVLVVFIATIMSALLNLVLLLVFSVGNGLYASVLPALLPQALINALVASLFSGVRLPVEEAR
;
A
#
# COMPACT_ATOMS: atom_id res chain seq x y z
N MET A 1 14.00 -19.58 0.76
CA MET A 1 14.51 -18.76 -0.36
C MET A 1 13.48 -18.64 -1.50
N ILE A 2 12.93 -19.75 -2.00
CA ILE A 2 11.93 -19.77 -3.10
C ILE A 2 10.67 -18.94 -2.78
N ALA A 3 10.15 -18.96 -1.54
CA ALA A 3 8.99 -18.18 -1.14
C ALA A 3 9.21 -16.66 -1.27
N TYR A 4 10.39 -16.16 -0.88
CA TYR A 4 10.74 -14.74 -1.02
C TYR A 4 10.83 -14.31 -2.49
N LEU A 5 11.35 -15.17 -3.37
CA LEU A 5 11.41 -14.90 -4.81
C LEU A 5 10.01 -14.83 -5.43
N LYS A 6 9.07 -15.70 -5.00
CA LYS A 6 7.67 -15.64 -5.41
C LYS A 6 7.01 -14.33 -4.97
N ILE A 7 7.22 -13.89 -3.72
CA ILE A 7 6.69 -12.61 -3.21
C ILE A 7 7.26 -11.45 -4.03
N ALA A 8 8.57 -11.41 -4.25
CA ALA A 8 9.20 -10.36 -5.06
C ALA A 8 8.60 -10.33 -6.48
N GLY A 9 8.37 -11.49 -7.10
CA GLY A 9 7.69 -11.59 -8.39
C GLY A 9 6.27 -11.02 -8.36
N ILE A 10 5.49 -11.32 -7.31
CA ILE A 10 4.13 -10.78 -7.15
C ILE A 10 4.16 -9.26 -6.93
N LEU A 11 5.10 -8.76 -6.14
CA LEU A 11 5.28 -7.32 -5.90
C LEU A 11 5.59 -6.59 -7.21
N ILE A 12 6.53 -7.11 -8.01
CA ILE A 12 6.90 -6.53 -9.30
C ILE A 12 5.73 -6.62 -10.28
N ALA A 13 5.03 -7.75 -10.34
CA ALA A 13 3.86 -7.91 -11.22
C ALA A 13 2.73 -6.95 -10.85
N ALA A 14 2.41 -6.80 -9.56
CA ALA A 14 1.41 -5.86 -9.07
C ALA A 14 1.80 -4.41 -9.38
N LEU A 15 3.09 -4.08 -9.25
CA LEU A 15 3.60 -2.78 -9.61
C LEU A 15 3.48 -2.50 -11.11
N LEU A 16 3.90 -3.45 -11.96
CA LEU A 16 3.76 -3.31 -13.41
C LEU A 16 2.29 -3.17 -13.81
N LEU A 17 1.40 -3.97 -13.24
CA LEU A 17 -0.04 -3.90 -13.45
C LEU A 17 -0.58 -2.51 -13.06
N GLN A 18 -0.20 -2.00 -11.88
CA GLN A 18 -0.64 -0.69 -11.40
C GLN A 18 -0.10 0.48 -12.24
N MET A 19 1.13 0.39 -12.75
CA MET A 19 1.77 1.49 -13.48
C MET A 19 1.46 1.49 -14.99
N THR A 20 1.17 0.33 -15.59
CA THR A 20 1.02 0.21 -17.05
C THR A 20 -0.42 -0.04 -17.51
N LEU A 21 -1.16 -0.91 -16.82
CA LEU A 21 -2.48 -1.35 -17.26
C LEU A 21 -3.58 -0.53 -16.60
N LEU A 22 -3.49 -0.29 -15.29
CA LEU A 22 -4.52 0.45 -14.55
C LEU A 22 -4.77 1.88 -15.08
N PRO A 23 -3.76 2.72 -15.35
CA PRO A 23 -3.98 4.08 -15.83
C PRO A 23 -4.61 4.12 -17.23
N ARG A 24 -4.53 3.01 -17.99
CA ARG A 24 -5.11 2.90 -19.33
C ARG A 24 -6.62 2.66 -19.30
N TYR A 25 -7.13 2.06 -18.22
CA TYR A 25 -8.53 1.65 -18.11
C TYR A 25 -9.32 2.38 -17.01
N LEU A 26 -8.63 2.90 -15.98
CA LEU A 26 -9.25 3.61 -14.86
C LEU A 26 -8.69 5.02 -14.75
N LEU A 27 -9.59 5.99 -14.60
CA LEU A 27 -9.28 7.39 -14.35
C LEU A 27 -9.09 7.63 -12.85
N ASP A 28 -8.24 8.59 -12.46
CA ASP A 28 -8.20 9.10 -11.10
C ASP A 28 -9.58 9.63 -10.66
N PRO A 29 -10.04 9.39 -9.42
CA PRO A 29 -9.38 8.70 -8.30
C PRO A 29 -9.73 7.20 -8.22
N PHE A 30 -10.29 6.62 -9.29
CA PHE A 30 -10.79 5.25 -9.26
C PHE A 30 -9.71 4.17 -9.41
N GLN A 31 -8.46 4.58 -9.55
CA GLN A 31 -7.34 3.68 -9.68
C GLN A 31 -6.96 3.07 -8.32
N PRO A 32 -7.10 1.74 -8.14
CA PRO A 32 -6.68 1.11 -6.90
C PRO A 32 -5.16 1.17 -6.74
N ASN A 33 -4.74 1.43 -5.52
CA ASN A 33 -3.35 1.33 -5.11
C ASN A 33 -3.08 -0.10 -4.63
N LEU A 34 -2.47 -0.92 -5.48
CA LEU A 34 -2.13 -2.29 -5.12
C LEU A 34 -0.96 -2.34 -4.14
N ILE A 35 -0.05 -1.37 -4.20
CA ILE A 35 1.10 -1.31 -3.30
C ILE A 35 0.65 -1.21 -1.85
N ILE A 36 -0.32 -0.36 -1.51
CA ILE A 36 -0.74 -0.24 -0.11
C ILE A 36 -1.41 -1.52 0.42
N ILE A 37 -2.14 -2.25 -0.43
CA ILE A 37 -2.71 -3.56 -0.08
C ILE A 37 -1.58 -4.55 0.23
N LEU A 38 -0.52 -4.54 -0.58
CA LEU A 38 0.66 -5.36 -0.37
C LEU A 38 1.44 -4.96 0.88
N VAL A 39 1.59 -3.65 1.16
CA VAL A 39 2.23 -3.14 2.38
C VAL A 39 1.50 -3.64 3.61
N VAL A 40 0.16 -3.56 3.62
CA VAL A 40 -0.68 -4.09 4.70
C VAL A 40 -0.50 -5.59 4.85
N TYR A 41 -0.51 -6.33 3.74
CA TYR A 41 -0.29 -7.78 3.77
C TYR A 41 1.10 -8.13 4.33
N LEU A 42 2.15 -7.44 3.89
CA LEU A 42 3.52 -7.65 4.38
C LEU A 42 3.63 -7.33 5.87
N GLY A 43 3.01 -6.24 6.33
CA GLY A 43 3.00 -5.84 7.74
C GLY A 43 2.28 -6.85 8.64
N LEU A 44 1.19 -7.43 8.17
CA LEU A 44 0.40 -8.38 8.96
C LEU A 44 0.92 -9.82 8.91
N LYS A 45 1.49 -10.27 7.78
CA LYS A 45 1.78 -11.70 7.54
C LYS A 45 3.25 -12.07 7.39
N LEU A 46 4.16 -11.13 7.06
CA LEU A 46 5.57 -11.46 6.79
C LEU A 46 6.48 -11.21 8.00
N PRO A 47 7.46 -12.09 8.30
CA PRO A 47 8.45 -11.83 9.34
C PRO A 47 9.31 -10.59 9.03
N HIS A 48 9.57 -9.81 10.08
CA HIS A 48 10.07 -8.43 10.06
C HIS A 48 11.41 -8.19 9.33
N ARG A 49 12.24 -9.22 9.13
CA ARG A 49 13.67 -9.02 8.80
C ARG A 49 13.94 -8.39 7.43
N PHE A 50 13.11 -8.65 6.42
CA PHE A 50 13.32 -8.15 5.06
C PHE A 50 12.11 -7.40 4.47
N ALA A 51 10.95 -7.50 5.11
CA ALA A 51 9.73 -6.88 4.61
C ALA A 51 9.76 -5.35 4.69
N GLY A 52 10.36 -4.75 5.72
CA GLY A 52 10.48 -3.30 5.84
C GLY A 52 11.31 -2.66 4.71
N VAL A 53 12.46 -3.28 4.36
CA VAL A 53 13.30 -2.81 3.23
C VAL A 53 12.56 -2.94 1.91
N ALA A 54 11.81 -4.04 1.71
CA ALA A 54 11.00 -4.23 0.51
C ALA A 54 9.89 -3.18 0.40
N VAL A 55 9.17 -2.90 1.49
CA VAL A 55 8.14 -1.84 1.54
C VAL A 55 8.72 -0.47 1.21
N PHE A 56 9.86 -0.14 1.80
CA PHE A 56 10.54 1.13 1.52
C PHE A 56 10.97 1.23 0.04
N ALA A 57 11.54 0.16 -0.52
CA ALA A 57 11.93 0.12 -1.92
C ALA A 57 10.71 0.26 -2.86
N LEU A 58 9.58 -0.36 -2.54
CA LEU A 58 8.34 -0.22 -3.31
C LEU A 58 7.81 1.20 -3.28
N GLY A 59 7.84 1.87 -2.13
CA GLY A 59 7.43 3.25 -2.02
C GLY A 59 8.35 4.19 -2.81
N LEU A 60 9.67 4.00 -2.76
CA LEU A 60 10.62 4.77 -3.60
C LEU A 60 10.38 4.54 -5.09
N LEU A 61 10.08 3.31 -5.47
CA LEU A 61 9.79 2.97 -6.84
C LEU A 61 8.48 3.64 -7.28
N GLN A 62 7.43 3.60 -6.45
CA GLN A 62 6.19 4.35 -6.70
C GLN A 62 6.43 5.86 -6.85
N ASP A 63 7.24 6.46 -5.96
CA ASP A 63 7.59 7.88 -6.04
C ASP A 63 8.33 8.22 -7.36
N SER A 64 9.18 7.30 -7.83
CA SER A 64 9.93 7.48 -9.10
C SER A 64 9.03 7.50 -10.33
N PHE A 65 7.93 6.75 -10.32
CA PHE A 65 6.95 6.72 -11.42
C PHE A 65 5.87 7.80 -11.31
N SER A 66 5.51 8.25 -10.08
CA SER A 66 4.50 9.31 -9.90
C SER A 66 5.03 10.70 -10.26
N GLY A 67 6.35 10.90 -10.21
CA GLY A 67 7.00 12.16 -10.56
C GLY A 67 6.74 13.32 -9.58
N ILE A 68 6.20 13.03 -8.39
CA ILE A 68 5.90 14.03 -7.36
C ILE A 68 7.16 14.36 -6.53
N TYR A 69 7.40 13.60 -5.46
CA TYR A 69 8.55 13.78 -4.55
C TYR A 69 9.06 12.42 -4.13
N LEU A 70 10.37 12.20 -4.32
CA LEU A 70 11.04 11.00 -3.82
C LEU A 70 11.01 10.94 -2.30
N GLY A 71 10.48 9.85 -1.77
CA GLY A 71 10.41 9.59 -0.33
C GLY A 71 9.03 9.81 0.29
N LEU A 72 8.07 10.38 -0.43
CA LEU A 72 6.72 10.64 0.08
C LEU A 72 5.99 9.31 0.36
N HIS A 73 5.84 8.47 -0.66
CA HIS A 73 5.24 7.15 -0.51
C HIS A 73 6.16 6.21 0.28
N ALA A 74 7.47 6.30 0.10
CA ALA A 74 8.43 5.47 0.84
C ALA A 74 8.31 5.64 2.36
N PHE A 75 8.24 6.88 2.84
CA PHE A 75 8.10 7.17 4.26
C PHE A 75 6.72 6.77 4.80
N SER A 76 5.65 7.15 4.08
CA SER A 76 4.28 6.83 4.49
C SER A 76 4.05 5.32 4.60
N TYR A 77 4.51 4.54 3.62
CA TYR A 77 4.36 3.08 3.65
C TYR A 77 5.24 2.42 4.70
N LEU A 78 6.44 2.93 4.94
CA LEU A 78 7.28 2.41 6.02
C LEU A 78 6.62 2.63 7.38
N CYS A 79 6.06 3.83 7.63
CA CYS A 79 5.36 4.16 8.86
C CYS A 79 4.13 3.26 9.09
N ILE A 80 3.33 3.05 8.04
CA ILE A 80 2.18 2.13 8.07
C ILE A 80 2.64 0.69 8.32
N TYR A 81 3.67 0.23 7.61
CA TYR A 81 4.23 -1.09 7.80
C TYR A 81 4.68 -1.30 9.24
N THR A 82 5.44 -0.37 9.83
CA THR A 82 5.91 -0.49 11.21
C THR A 82 4.76 -0.56 12.21
N LEU A 83 3.74 0.30 12.05
CA LEU A 83 2.53 0.27 12.89
C LEU A 83 1.81 -1.06 12.79
N LEU A 84 1.61 -1.57 11.57
CA LEU A 84 0.92 -2.83 11.34
C LEU A 84 1.72 -4.04 11.82
N SER A 85 3.04 -3.98 11.71
CA SER A 85 3.94 -5.05 12.14
C SER A 85 3.95 -5.21 13.66
N GLU A 86 3.86 -4.11 14.40
CA GLU A 86 3.67 -4.14 15.87
C GLU A 86 2.26 -4.59 16.27
N LEU A 87 1.25 -4.22 15.47
CA LEU A 87 -0.14 -4.61 15.71
C LEU A 87 -0.44 -6.03 15.23
N ALA A 88 0.41 -6.64 14.40
CA ALA A 88 0.18 -7.95 13.78
C ALA A 88 -0.02 -9.05 14.83
N ASP A 89 0.72 -9.00 15.95
CA ASP A 89 0.59 -9.94 17.06
C ASP A 89 -0.73 -9.77 17.85
N ARG A 90 -1.33 -8.57 17.78
CA ARG A 90 -2.58 -8.22 18.48
C ARG A 90 -3.82 -8.34 17.59
N LEU A 91 -3.65 -8.25 16.28
CA LEU A 91 -4.72 -8.34 15.31
C LEU A 91 -4.96 -9.81 14.93
N TYR A 92 -6.21 -10.26 15.01
CA TYR A 92 -6.61 -11.57 14.52
C TYR A 92 -6.43 -11.65 12.99
N THR A 93 -5.26 -12.13 12.56
CA THR A 93 -4.79 -12.13 11.17
C THR A 93 -5.66 -12.96 10.21
N ASP A 94 -6.53 -13.82 10.75
CA ASP A 94 -7.37 -14.74 9.99
C ASP A 94 -8.75 -14.18 9.62
N ASN A 95 -9.14 -13.03 10.18
CA ASN A 95 -10.44 -12.44 9.87
C ASN A 95 -10.37 -11.56 8.61
N ARG A 96 -11.02 -12.02 7.53
CA ARG A 96 -11.10 -11.30 6.24
C ARG A 96 -11.64 -9.88 6.39
N ALA A 97 -12.62 -9.68 7.28
CA ALA A 97 -13.20 -8.36 7.53
C ALA A 97 -12.18 -7.39 8.17
N LEU A 98 -11.32 -7.89 9.06
CA LEU A 98 -10.26 -7.08 9.66
C LEU A 98 -9.23 -6.67 8.61
N PHE A 99 -8.84 -7.57 7.70
CA PHE A 99 -7.92 -7.22 6.61
C PHE A 99 -8.44 -6.07 5.75
N VAL A 100 -9.71 -6.13 5.34
CA VAL A 100 -10.35 -5.07 4.56
C VAL A 100 -10.40 -3.74 5.34
N LEU A 101 -10.78 -3.79 6.62
CA LEU A 101 -10.82 -2.62 7.48
C LEU A 101 -9.43 -1.99 7.66
N VAL A 102 -8.40 -2.82 7.84
CA VAL A 102 -7.02 -2.35 7.97
C VAL A 102 -6.54 -1.68 6.69
N VAL A 103 -6.84 -2.25 5.51
CA VAL A 103 -6.49 -1.61 4.22
C VAL A 103 -7.20 -0.26 4.07
N PHE A 104 -8.47 -0.18 4.45
CA PHE A 104 -9.22 1.07 4.43
C PHE A 104 -8.56 2.14 5.31
N ILE A 105 -8.27 1.80 6.57
CA ILE A 105 -7.62 2.71 7.53
C ILE A 105 -6.21 3.07 7.05
N ALA A 106 -5.42 2.11 6.58
CA ALA A 106 -4.07 2.33 6.06
C ALA A 106 -4.08 3.28 4.86
N THR A 107 -5.06 3.17 3.97
CA THR A 107 -5.21 4.08 2.82
C THR A 107 -5.45 5.52 3.28
N ILE A 108 -6.36 5.72 4.23
CA ILE A 108 -6.63 7.04 4.81
C ILE A 108 -5.39 7.60 5.50
N MET A 109 -4.72 6.78 6.32
CA MET A 109 -3.50 7.16 7.01
C MET A 109 -2.38 7.53 6.03
N SER A 110 -2.21 6.77 4.95
CA SER A 110 -1.22 7.09 3.92
C SER A 110 -1.52 8.40 3.22
N ALA A 111 -2.79 8.65 2.88
CA ALA A 111 -3.20 9.90 2.25
C ALA A 111 -2.96 11.09 3.19
N LEU A 112 -3.25 10.93 4.48
CA LEU A 112 -3.01 11.96 5.49
C LEU A 112 -1.52 12.22 5.72
N LEU A 113 -0.70 11.17 5.83
CA LEU A 113 0.75 11.29 5.96
C LEU A 113 1.34 11.99 4.72
N ASN A 114 0.93 11.59 3.53
CA ASN A 114 1.34 12.25 2.30
C ASN A 114 0.92 13.73 2.28
N LEU A 115 -0.28 14.07 2.74
CA LEU A 115 -0.73 15.46 2.88
C LEU A 115 0.14 16.27 3.85
N VAL A 116 0.45 15.71 5.02
CA VAL A 116 1.31 16.37 6.02
C VAL A 116 2.71 16.59 5.45
N LEU A 117 3.30 15.58 4.81
CA LEU A 117 4.62 15.69 4.19
C LEU A 117 4.60 16.70 3.03
N LEU A 118 3.57 16.68 2.18
CA LEU A 118 3.40 17.69 1.13
C LEU A 118 3.29 19.10 1.71
N LEU A 119 2.64 19.29 2.86
CA LEU A 119 2.56 20.59 3.51
C LEU A 119 3.91 21.06 4.06
N VAL A 120 4.75 20.13 4.52
CA VAL A 120 6.11 20.45 5.01
C VAL A 120 7.07 20.74 3.85
N PHE A 121 6.98 19.99 2.74
CA PHE A 121 7.94 20.07 1.63
C PHE A 121 7.50 20.97 0.46
N SER A 122 6.20 21.22 0.28
CA SER A 122 5.67 21.99 -0.85
C SER A 122 5.17 23.37 -0.40
N VAL A 123 5.74 24.42 -1.01
CA VAL A 123 5.28 25.82 -0.90
C VAL A 123 4.14 26.12 -1.90
N GLY A 124 3.77 25.16 -2.76
CA GLY A 124 2.83 25.35 -3.87
C GLY A 124 1.37 25.05 -3.53
N ASN A 125 0.54 26.10 -3.51
CA ASN A 125 -0.90 26.03 -3.28
C ASN A 125 -1.66 25.33 -4.42
N GLY A 126 -1.86 24.00 -4.36
CA GLY A 126 -2.74 23.35 -5.33
C GLY A 126 -2.87 21.82 -5.25
N LEU A 127 -1.82 21.10 -4.83
CA LEU A 127 -1.83 19.63 -4.83
C LEU A 127 -2.84 19.05 -3.82
N TYR A 128 -3.10 19.76 -2.73
CA TYR A 128 -4.04 19.33 -1.68
C TYR A 128 -5.50 19.28 -2.18
N ALA A 129 -5.85 20.14 -3.14
CA ALA A 129 -7.20 20.23 -3.69
C ALA A 129 -7.60 18.96 -4.47
N SER A 130 -6.63 18.21 -4.99
CA SER A 130 -6.85 16.95 -5.68
C SER A 130 -6.84 15.74 -4.74
N VAL A 131 -6.04 15.78 -3.66
CA VAL A 131 -5.88 14.64 -2.73
C VAL A 131 -7.07 14.49 -1.78
N LEU A 132 -7.57 15.61 -1.23
CA LEU A 132 -8.70 15.62 -0.27
C LEU A 132 -9.98 14.95 -0.82
N PRO A 133 -10.50 15.31 -2.01
CA PRO A 133 -11.70 14.67 -2.55
C PRO A 133 -11.44 13.24 -3.04
N ALA A 134 -10.20 12.89 -3.37
CA ALA A 134 -9.82 11.54 -3.80
C ALA A 134 -9.68 10.54 -2.64
N LEU A 135 -9.49 11.02 -1.41
CA LEU A 135 -9.20 10.18 -0.23
C LEU A 135 -10.30 9.13 0.03
N LEU A 136 -11.57 9.56 0.06
CA LEU A 136 -12.70 8.67 0.33
C LEU A 136 -12.92 7.64 -0.80
N PRO A 137 -13.02 8.05 -2.09
CA PRO A 137 -13.13 7.14 -3.21
C PRO A 137 -11.99 6.12 -3.24
N GLN A 138 -10.75 6.56 -3.03
CA GLN A 138 -9.58 5.70 -3.10
C GLN A 138 -9.53 4.70 -1.94
N ALA A 139 -9.90 5.12 -0.72
CA ALA A 139 -10.02 4.21 0.41
C ALA A 139 -11.09 3.13 0.18
N LEU A 140 -12.26 3.51 -0.35
CA LEU A 140 -13.34 2.57 -0.68
C LEU A 140 -12.93 1.57 -1.76
N ILE A 141 -12.25 2.03 -2.80
CA ILE A 141 -11.81 1.17 -3.91
C ILE A 141 -10.70 0.23 -3.46
N ASN A 142 -9.72 0.71 -2.70
CA ASN A 142 -8.68 -0.15 -2.14
C ASN A 142 -9.28 -1.19 -1.20
N ALA A 143 -10.27 -0.83 -0.38
CA ALA A 143 -10.98 -1.77 0.47
C ALA A 143 -11.77 -2.81 -0.34
N LEU A 144 -12.45 -2.39 -1.42
CA LEU A 144 -13.17 -3.30 -2.32
C LEU A 144 -12.22 -4.30 -2.98
N VAL A 145 -11.10 -3.81 -3.50
CA VAL A 145 -10.06 -4.66 -4.12
C VAL A 145 -9.45 -5.59 -3.07
N ALA A 146 -9.14 -5.08 -1.87
CA ALA A 146 -8.65 -5.92 -0.77
C ALA A 146 -9.66 -6.99 -0.35
N SER A 147 -10.97 -6.71 -0.39
CA SER A 147 -12.00 -7.71 -0.13
C SER A 147 -11.96 -8.84 -1.14
N LEU A 148 -11.70 -8.54 -2.41
CA LEU A 148 -11.54 -9.56 -3.45
C LEU A 148 -10.28 -10.40 -3.22
N PHE A 149 -9.17 -9.77 -2.82
CA PHE A 149 -7.92 -10.45 -2.50
C PHE A 149 -7.91 -11.16 -1.14
N SER A 150 -8.81 -10.83 -0.21
CA SER A 150 -8.86 -11.42 1.14
C SER A 150 -9.12 -12.94 1.14
N GLY A 151 -9.69 -13.48 0.06
CA GLY A 151 -9.86 -14.91 -0.15
C GLY A 151 -8.65 -15.61 -0.79
N VAL A 152 -7.70 -14.86 -1.35
CA VAL A 152 -6.52 -15.39 -2.03
C VAL A 152 -5.43 -15.65 -0.99
N ARG A 153 -5.20 -16.94 -0.68
CA ARG A 153 -4.03 -17.35 0.10
C ARG A 153 -2.79 -17.22 -0.78
N LEU A 154 -1.97 -16.21 -0.50
CA LEU A 154 -0.66 -16.09 -1.13
C LEU A 154 0.26 -17.19 -0.56
N PRO A 155 1.24 -17.70 -1.34
CA PRO A 155 2.07 -18.87 -1.01
C PRO A 155 2.94 -18.75 0.26
N VAL A 156 2.83 -17.63 0.99
CA VAL A 156 3.43 -17.42 2.31
C VAL A 156 2.70 -18.25 3.38
N GLU A 157 1.39 -18.48 3.21
CA GLU A 157 0.55 -19.22 4.16
C GLU A 157 0.85 -20.74 4.16
N GLU A 158 1.38 -21.27 3.06
CA GLU A 158 1.73 -22.70 2.91
C GLU A 158 3.11 -23.05 3.48
N ALA A 159 3.92 -22.03 3.81
CA ALA A 159 5.30 -22.20 4.29
C ALA A 159 5.43 -22.13 5.82
N ARG A 160 4.31 -22.05 6.54
CA ARG A 160 4.24 -22.06 8.01
C ARG A 160 3.49 -23.30 8.47
#